data_AF-A0A139QIK4-F1
#
_entry.id   AF-A0A139QIK4-F1
#
_cell.length_a   1.000
_cell.length_b   1.000
_cell.length_c   1.000
_cell.angle_alpha   90.00
_cell.angle_beta   90.00
_cell.angle_gamma   90.00
#
_symmetry.space_group_name_H-M   'P 1'
#
loop_
_entity.id
_entity.type
_entity.pdbx_description
1 polymer ?
#
loop_
_entity_poly.entity_id
_entity_poly.type
_entity_poly.pdbx_seq_one_letter_code
_entity_poly.pdbx_strand_id
1 'polypeptide(L)' 'MIVMHCLPAFHDLNTEIGQEIYDKYGLAELEITDEIFQKYSSIIFQEAENRMHSIKAIMYNSLKAI' A
#
# COMPACT_ATOMS: atom_id res chain seq x y z
N MET A 1 -13.05 12.81 2.05
CA MET A 1 -12.23 12.16 1.00
C MET A 1 -11.42 11.06 1.65
N ILE A 2 -11.33 9.90 1.02
CA ILE A 2 -10.55 8.74 1.48
C ILE A 2 -9.52 8.43 0.38
N VAL A 3 -8.31 8.05 0.76
CA VAL A 3 -7.27 7.52 -0.13
C VAL A 3 -6.88 6.15 0.38
N MET A 4 -6.75 5.20 -0.55
CA MET A 4 -6.43 3.80 -0.32
C MET A 4 -5.32 3.38 -1.29
N HIS A 5 -4.51 2.41 -0.88
CA HIS A 5 -3.41 1.88 -1.69
C HIS A 5 -3.06 0.48 -1.18
N CYS A 6 -3.01 -0.51 -2.07
CA CYS A 6 -2.83 -1.91 -1.69
C CYS A 6 -1.40 -2.28 -1.22
N LEU A 7 -0.45 -1.35 -1.41
CA LEU A 7 0.99 -1.44 -1.10
C LEU A 7 1.76 -2.50 -1.93
N PRO A 8 3.07 -2.34 -2.15
CA PRO A 8 3.93 -1.19 -1.79
C PRO A 8 3.62 0.06 -2.64
N ALA A 9 3.97 1.25 -2.16
CA ALA A 9 3.77 2.52 -2.86
C ALA A 9 5.10 3.26 -3.09
N PHE A 10 5.29 3.85 -4.26
CA PHE A 10 6.38 4.76 -4.62
C PHE A 10 5.98 6.21 -4.35
N HIS A 11 6.04 6.57 -3.07
CA HIS A 11 5.69 7.91 -2.59
C HIS A 11 6.91 8.72 -2.14
N ASP A 12 8.11 8.13 -2.11
CA ASP A 12 9.35 8.79 -1.73
C ASP A 12 10.60 8.06 -2.29
N LEU A 13 11.79 8.51 -1.87
CA LEU A 13 13.09 7.95 -2.27
C LEU A 13 13.72 7.02 -1.22
N ASN A 14 12.96 6.55 -0.22
CA ASN A 14 13.51 5.73 0.87
C ASN A 14 13.75 4.26 0.50
N THR A 15 13.69 3.92 -0.79
CA THR A 15 13.94 2.57 -1.31
C THR A 15 14.98 2.61 -2.43
N GLU A 16 15.74 1.52 -2.57
CA GLU A 16 16.74 1.39 -3.65
C GLU A 16 16.10 1.60 -5.04
N ILE A 17 14.92 1.00 -5.26
CA ILE A 17 14.17 1.16 -6.51
C ILE A 17 13.71 2.61 -6.71
N GLY A 18 13.25 3.29 -5.65
CA GLY A 18 12.86 4.70 -5.72
C GLY A 18 14.04 5.59 -6.16
N GLN A 19 15.24 5.35 -5.59
CA GLN A 19 16.45 6.07 -5.97
C GLN A 19 16.88 5.78 -7.41
N GLU A 20 16.83 4.52 -7.86
CA GLU A 20 17.14 4.15 -9.26
C GLU A 20 16.21 4.85 -10.26
N ILE A 21 14.92 4.95 -9.94
CA ILE A 21 13.93 5.65 -10.76
C ILE A 21 14.23 7.14 -10.81
N TYR A 22 14.59 7.75 -9.67
CA TYR A 22 14.98 9.14 -9.61
C TYR A 22 16.24 9.43 -10.45
N ASP A 23 17.27 8.61 -10.34
CA ASP A 23 18.52 8.80 -11.07
C ASP A 23 18.31 8.70 -12.60
N LYS A 24 17.36 7.85 -13.03
CA LYS A 24 17.07 7.63 -14.45
C LYS A 24 16.06 8.61 -15.04
N TYR A 25 15.09 9.06 -14.25
CA TYR A 25 13.92 9.82 -14.75
C TYR A 25 13.66 11.13 -14.03
N GLY A 26 14.34 11.42 -12.91
CA GLY A 26 14.18 12.62 -12.09
C GLY A 26 12.86 12.66 -11.30
N LEU A 27 12.18 11.52 -11.14
CA LEU A 27 10.88 11.43 -10.45
C LEU A 27 11.06 10.94 -9.01
N ALA A 28 10.68 11.77 -8.04
CA ALA A 28 10.79 11.44 -6.61
C ALA A 28 9.57 10.69 -6.04
N GLU A 29 8.44 10.82 -6.73
CA GLU A 29 7.14 10.24 -6.38
C GLU A 29 6.45 9.84 -7.68
N LEU A 30 5.66 8.76 -7.69
CA LEU A 30 5.02 8.25 -8.91
C LEU A 30 3.49 8.27 -8.85
N GLU A 31 2.88 7.27 -8.22
CA GLU A 31 1.42 7.11 -8.21
C GLU A 31 0.73 7.90 -7.09
N ILE A 32 1.46 8.27 -6.05
CA ILE A 32 0.96 9.03 -4.90
C ILE A 32 2.10 9.85 -4.31
N THR A 33 1.82 11.11 -3.95
CA THR A 33 2.82 11.98 -3.30
C THR A 33 3.01 11.59 -1.84
N ASP A 34 4.17 11.87 -1.24
CA ASP A 34 4.42 11.60 0.18
C ASP A 34 3.40 12.35 1.05
N GLU A 35 3.08 13.60 0.72
CA GLU A 35 2.10 14.41 1.48
C GLU A 35 0.75 13.69 1.59
N ILE A 36 0.23 13.15 0.48
CA ILE A 36 -1.05 12.45 0.47
C ILE A 36 -0.92 11.08 1.14
N PHE A 37 0.17 10.35 0.88
CA PHE A 37 0.41 9.06 1.52
C PHE A 37 0.44 9.20 3.06
N GLN A 38 1.22 10.14 3.59
CA GLN A 38 1.33 10.37 5.03
C GLN A 38 0.02 10.85 5.64
N LYS A 39 -0.70 11.76 4.97
CA LYS A 39 -2.00 12.28 5.43
C LYS A 39 -3.06 11.18 5.56
N TYR A 40 -3.04 10.18 4.68
CA TYR A 40 -4.03 9.07 4.66
C TYR A 40 -3.46 7.73 5.12
N SER A 41 -2.24 7.73 5.67
CA SER A 41 -1.50 6.53 6.10
C SER A 41 -2.34 5.63 7.01
N SER A 42 -3.13 6.20 7.92
CA SER A 42 -4.02 5.42 8.81
C SER A 42 -5.02 4.55 8.06
N ILE A 43 -5.64 5.05 6.98
CA ILE A 43 -6.60 4.28 6.19
C ILE A 43 -5.88 3.28 5.27
N ILE A 44 -4.75 3.66 4.69
CA ILE A 44 -3.92 2.79 3.84
C ILE A 44 -3.43 1.57 4.65
N PHE A 45 -2.93 1.79 5.87
CA PHE A 45 -2.48 0.69 6.73
C PHE A 45 -3.66 -0.14 7.29
N GLN A 46 -4.82 0.48 7.51
CA GLN A 46 -6.04 -0.27 7.87
C GLN A 46 -6.48 -1.21 6.74
N GLU A 47 -6.40 -0.77 5.47
CA GLU A 47 -6.64 -1.62 4.30
C GLU A 47 -5.66 -2.79 4.25
N ALA A 48 -4.37 -2.54 4.50
CA ALA A 48 -3.34 -3.57 4.52
C ALA A 48 -3.57 -4.62 5.63
N GLU A 49 -3.98 -4.19 6.83
CA GLU A 49 -4.37 -5.08 7.94
C GLU A 49 -5.60 -5.92 7.58
N ASN A 50 -6.59 -5.29 6.94
CA ASN A 50 -7.84 -5.96 6.53
C ASN A 50 -7.63 -7.12 5.57
N ARG A 51 -6.50 -7.18 4.85
CA ARG A 51 -6.12 -8.36 4.05
C ARG A 51 -6.14 -9.65 4.90
N MET A 52 -5.62 -9.62 6.13
CA MET A 52 -5.63 -10.78 7.02
C MET A 52 -7.06 -11.19 7.40
N HIS A 53 -7.89 -10.22 7.76
CA HIS A 53 -9.28 -10.47 8.17
C HIS A 53 -10.10 -11.06 7.04
N SER A 54 -9.98 -10.50 5.84
CA SER A 54 -10.67 -10.98 4.64
C SER A 54 -10.23 -12.40 4.27
N ILE A 55 -8.92 -12.68 4.27
CA ILE A 55 -8.39 -14.03 4.02
C ILE A 55 -8.91 -15.03 5.06
N LYS A 56 -8.91 -14.66 6.35
CA LYS A 56 -9.45 -15.49 7.43
C LYS A 56 -10.92 -15.82 7.22
N ALA A 57 -11.73 -14.83 6.83
CA ALA A 57 -13.15 -15.04 6.54
C ALA A 57 -13.35 -15.99 5.34
N ILE A 58 -12.55 -15.82 4.27
CA ILE A 58 -12.59 -16.71 3.09
C ILE A 58 -12.21 -18.13 3.49
N MET A 59 -11.10 -18.32 4.20
CA MET A 59 -10.64 -19.63 4.67
C MET A 59 -11.68 -20.31 5.56
N TYR A 60 -12.22 -19.57 6.53
CA TYR A 60 -13.26 -20.10 7.42
C TYR A 60 -14.47 -20.58 6.62
N ASN A 61 -15.03 -19.76 5.73
CA ASN A 61 -16.23 -20.15 4.98
C ASN A 61 -15.96 -21.26 3.95
N SER A 62 -14.77 -21.31 3.37
CA SER A 62 -14.41 -22.32 2.37
C SER A 62 -14.11 -23.68 3.00
N LEU A 63 -13.53 -23.71 4.21
CA LEU A 63 -13.03 -24.93 4.85
C LEU A 63 -13.91 -25.44 6.00
N LYS A 64 -14.93 -24.69 6.43
CA LYS A 64 -15.83 -25.07 7.54
C LYS A 64 -16.69 -26.31 7.27
N ALA A 65 -16.72 -26.84 6.05
CA ALA A 65 -17.46 -28.05 5.67
C ALA A 65 -16.63 -29.36 5.74
N ILE A 66 -15.76 -29.47 6.75
CA ILE A 66 -15.25 -30.75 7.29
C ILE A 66 -15.75 -30.86 8.72
#